data_AF-A0A7C1AHH9-F1
#
_entry.id   AF-A0A7C1AHH9-F1
#
_cell.length_a   1.000
_cell.length_b   1.000
_cell.length_c   1.000
_cell.angle_alpha   90.00
_cell.angle_beta   90.00
_cell.angle_gamma   90.00
#
_symmetry.space_group_name_H-M   'P 1'
#
loop_
_entity.id
_entity.type
_entity.pdbx_description
1 polymer ?
#
loop_
_entity_poly.entity_id
_entity_poly.type
_entity_poly.pdbx_seq_one_letter_code
_entity_poly.pdbx_strand_id
1 'polypeptide(L)'
;MIYWRVPLDADEIEVSKGIVHILEDRCKGCGYCIQFCPREVLKFSSRFNQKGYHLPAVIRPDDCVNCHYCEIICPEFAIYSVEAPSDI
;
A
#
# COMPACT_ATOMS: atom_id res chain seq x y z
N MET A 1 7.40 -7.17 -14.64
CA MET A 1 8.24 -8.35 -14.98
C MET A 1 7.35 -9.37 -15.66
N ILE A 2 7.76 -9.91 -16.81
CA ILE A 2 7.06 -11.04 -17.45
C ILE A 2 7.60 -12.30 -16.77
N TYR A 3 6.77 -13.01 -16.02
CA TYR A 3 7.15 -14.29 -15.43
C TYR A 3 7.12 -15.36 -16.54
N TRP A 4 8.24 -16.06 -16.75
CA TRP A 4 8.33 -17.16 -17.72
C TRP A 4 7.42 -18.35 -17.37
N ARG A 5 7.05 -18.48 -16.09
CA ARG A 5 6.22 -19.56 -15.59
C ARG A 5 5.07 -18.98 -14.77
N VAL A 6 3.86 -19.39 -15.11
CA VAL A 6 2.63 -19.09 -14.38
C VAL A 6 2.32 -20.29 -13.48
N PRO A 7 1.84 -20.10 -12.22
CA PRO A 7 1.32 -21.18 -11.41
C PRO A 7 0.22 -21.97 -12.14
N LEU A 8 0.13 -23.28 -11.91
CA LEU A 8 -0.83 -24.15 -12.61
C LEU A 8 -2.30 -23.82 -12.26
N ASP A 9 -2.50 -23.23 -11.10
CA ASP A 9 -3.76 -22.85 -10.46
C ASP A 9 -4.02 -21.34 -10.56
N ALA A 10 -3.28 -20.59 -11.39
CA ALA A 10 -3.41 -19.13 -11.47
C ALA A 10 -4.84 -18.66 -11.84
N ASP A 11 -5.57 -19.46 -12.62
CA ASP A 11 -6.95 -19.17 -13.01
C ASP A 11 -7.97 -19.40 -11.87
N GLU A 12 -7.56 -20.09 -10.80
CA GLU A 12 -8.41 -20.42 -9.65
C GLU A 12 -8.17 -19.49 -8.44
N ILE A 13 -7.11 -18.67 -8.47
CA ILE A 13 -6.72 -17.81 -7.34
C ILE A 13 -7.41 -16.46 -7.44
N GLU A 14 -8.25 -16.16 -6.46
CA GLU A 14 -8.74 -14.79 -6.24
C GLU A 14 -7.70 -13.98 -5.47
N VAL A 15 -7.23 -12.89 -6.09
CA VAL A 15 -6.29 -11.98 -5.44
C VAL A 15 -7.06 -11.09 -4.47
N SER A 16 -6.68 -11.14 -3.19
CA SER A 16 -7.26 -10.27 -2.17
C SER A 16 -7.06 -8.80 -2.54
N LYS A 17 -8.01 -7.96 -2.13
CA LYS A 17 -7.92 -6.50 -2.26
C LYS A 17 -7.73 -5.87 -0.89
N GLY A 18 -7.06 -4.72 -0.83
CA GLY A 18 -6.80 -4.03 0.43
C GLY A 18 -7.10 -2.54 0.38
N ILE A 19 -7.61 -2.02 1.48
CA ILE A 19 -7.77 -0.57 1.71
C ILE A 19 -6.61 -0.10 2.57
N VAL A 20 -5.87 0.91 2.10
CA VAL A 20 -4.73 1.46 2.81
C VAL A 20 -5.15 2.64 3.68
N HIS A 21 -4.75 2.60 4.94
CA HIS A 21 -4.98 3.64 5.93
C HIS A 21 -3.65 4.24 6.38
N ILE A 22 -3.62 5.57 6.55
CA ILE A 22 -2.43 6.32 6.97
C ILE A 22 -2.77 7.10 8.23
N LEU A 23 -1.96 6.91 9.27
CA LEU A 23 -2.00 7.66 10.52
C LEU A 23 -1.15 8.91 10.34
N GLU A 24 -1.78 9.99 9.89
CA GLU A 24 -1.11 11.24 9.50
C GLU A 24 -0.29 11.86 10.64
N ASP A 25 -0.74 11.70 11.88
CA ASP A 25 -0.09 12.17 13.10
C ASP A 25 1.22 11.45 13.40
N ARG A 26 1.36 10.19 12.99
CA ARG A 26 2.58 9.39 13.18
C ARG A 26 3.57 9.50 12.03
N CYS A 27 3.07 9.67 10.81
CA CYS A 27 3.92 9.65 9.62
C CYS A 27 4.95 10.79 9.61
N LYS A 28 6.21 10.43 9.34
CA LYS A 28 7.35 11.37 9.17
C LYS A 28 7.80 11.56 7.70
N GLY A 29 6.99 11.13 6.74
CA GLY A 29 7.26 11.35 5.31
C GLY A 29 8.53 10.70 4.74
N CYS A 30 9.02 9.59 5.33
CA CYS A 30 10.27 8.95 4.88
C CYS A 30 10.21 8.28 3.49
N GLY A 31 9.00 7.95 3.02
CA GLY A 31 8.79 7.38 1.69
C GLY A 31 9.06 5.89 1.51
N TYR A 32 9.44 5.14 2.54
CA TYR A 32 9.71 3.69 2.38
C TYR A 32 8.48 2.90 1.89
N CYS A 33 7.29 3.18 2.41
CA CYS A 33 6.07 2.54 1.92
C CYS A 33 5.81 2.84 0.43
N ILE A 34 6.23 3.99 -0.08
CA ILE A 34 6.14 4.35 -1.51
C ILE A 34 7.16 3.55 -2.31
N GLN A 35 8.43 3.60 -1.90
CA GLN A 35 9.53 2.97 -2.63
C GLN A 35 9.38 1.45 -2.73
N PHE A 36 8.90 0.81 -1.67
CA PHE A 36 8.89 -0.65 -1.57
C PHE A 36 7.53 -1.29 -1.78
N CYS A 37 6.48 -0.54 -2.10
CA CYS A 37 5.21 -1.15 -2.49
C CYS A 37 5.40 -1.89 -3.82
N PRO A 38 5.27 -3.24 -3.88
CA PRO A 38 5.50 -3.99 -5.13
C PRO A 38 4.46 -3.69 -6.21
N ARG A 39 3.30 -3.19 -5.79
CA ARG A 39 2.18 -2.76 -6.64
C ARG A 39 2.20 -1.26 -6.92
N GLU A 40 3.17 -0.54 -6.34
CA GLU A 40 3.39 0.89 -6.55
C GLU A 40 2.11 1.74 -6.35
N VAL A 41 1.30 1.40 -5.34
CA VAL A 41 -0.02 2.02 -5.12
C VAL A 41 0.06 3.41 -4.47
N LEU A 42 1.23 3.81 -4.00
CA LEU A 42 1.46 5.02 -3.22
C LEU A 42 2.37 6.01 -3.96
N LYS A 43 2.17 7.30 -3.73
CA LYS A 43 3.10 8.40 -4.07
C LYS A 43 3.14 9.44 -2.97
N PHE A 44 4.12 10.34 -3.00
CA PHE A 44 4.07 11.52 -2.14
C PHE A 44 2.88 12.40 -2.53
N SER A 45 2.12 12.81 -1.53
CA SER A 45 1.05 13.79 -1.67
C SER A 45 1.60 15.22 -1.67
N SER A 46 0.88 16.14 -2.28
CA SER A 46 1.16 17.58 -2.18
C SER A 46 0.73 18.18 -0.82
N ARG A 47 0.00 17.42 0.01
CA ARG A 47 -0.45 17.88 1.32
C ARG A 47 0.63 17.69 2.37
N PHE A 48 0.56 18.52 3.41
CA PHE A 48 1.39 18.41 4.60
C PHE A 48 0.53 18.02 5.80
N ASN A 49 1.07 17.20 6.69
CA ASN A 49 0.47 17.02 8.02
C ASN A 49 0.83 18.20 8.95
N GLN A 50 0.31 18.18 10.18
CA GLN A 50 0.58 19.22 11.19
C GLN A 50 2.07 19.40 11.53
N LYS A 51 2.91 18.42 11.20
CA LYS A 51 4.37 18.44 11.43
C LYS A 51 5.16 18.93 10.20
N GLY A 52 4.48 19.23 9.10
CA GLY A 52 5.11 19.71 7.86
C GLY A 52 5.70 18.61 6.97
N TYR A 53 5.31 17.34 7.16
CA TYR A 53 5.77 16.24 6.29
C TYR A 53 4.81 16.00 5.12
N HIS A 54 5.36 15.71 3.94
CA HIS A 54 4.62 15.17 2.82
C HIS A 54 4.21 13.72 3.12
N LEU A 55 2.92 13.48 3.21
CA LEU A 55 2.38 12.15 3.47
C LEU A 55 2.34 11.30 2.20
N PRO A 56 2.37 9.96 2.31
CA PRO A 56 1.96 9.11 1.20
C PRO A 56 0.47 9.35 0.85
N ALA A 57 0.12 9.21 -0.41
CA ALA A 57 -1.25 9.16 -0.91
C ALA A 57 -1.42 7.93 -1.79
N VAL A 58 -2.59 7.30 -1.68
CA VAL A 58 -2.99 6.17 -2.51
C VAL A 58 -3.43 6.70 -3.87
N ILE A 59 -2.69 6.32 -4.92
CA ILE A 59 -2.98 6.72 -6.30
C ILE A 59 -3.66 5.61 -7.12
N ARG A 60 -3.56 4.37 -6.65
CA ARG A 60 -4.14 3.17 -7.29
C ARG A 60 -4.80 2.30 -6.22
N PRO A 61 -5.96 2.71 -5.69
CA PRO A 61 -6.60 2.01 -4.57
C PRO A 61 -6.96 0.56 -4.91
N ASP A 62 -7.33 0.29 -6.16
CA ASP A 62 -7.76 -1.04 -6.60
C ASP A 62 -6.62 -2.05 -6.81
N ASP A 63 -5.36 -1.59 -6.78
CA ASP A 63 -4.17 -2.42 -7.03
C ASP A 63 -3.53 -2.99 -5.76
N CYS A 64 -4.00 -2.56 -4.59
CA CYS A 64 -3.49 -3.02 -3.31
C CYS A 64 -4.01 -4.43 -3.03
N VAL A 65 -3.09 -5.37 -2.77
CA VAL A 65 -3.40 -6.79 -2.56
C VAL A 65 -3.31 -7.21 -1.08
N ASN A 66 -3.51 -6.26 -0.17
CA ASN A 66 -3.43 -6.44 1.28
C ASN A 66 -2.18 -7.24 1.76
N CYS A 67 -1.00 -7.00 1.16
CA CYS A 67 0.22 -7.76 1.45
C CYS A 67 0.93 -7.37 2.77
N HIS A 68 0.45 -6.33 3.46
CA HIS A 68 1.04 -5.78 4.70
C HIS A 68 2.50 -5.32 4.62
N TYR A 69 3.12 -5.28 3.43
CA TYR A 69 4.53 -4.89 3.30
C TYR A 69 4.78 -3.43 3.73
N CYS A 70 3.83 -2.54 3.47
CA CYS A 70 3.89 -1.15 3.90
C CYS A 70 3.91 -0.99 5.43
N GLU A 71 3.28 -1.92 6.18
CA GLU A 71 3.30 -1.93 7.65
C GLU A 71 4.66 -2.32 8.17
N ILE A 72 5.20 -3.43 7.66
CA ILE A 72 6.47 -4.01 8.10
C ILE A 72 7.62 -3.04 7.85
N ILE A 73 7.61 -2.33 6.71
CA ILE A 73 8.69 -1.41 6.35
C ILE A 73 8.55 -0.03 7.02
N CYS A 74 7.41 0.29 7.64
CA CYS A 74 7.19 1.60 8.21
C CYS A 74 7.86 1.71 9.60
N PRO A 75 8.90 2.54 9.77
CA PRO A 75 9.58 2.67 11.07
C PRO A 75 8.71 3.35 12.14
N GLU A 76 7.62 4.00 11.75
CA GLU A 76 6.71 4.73 12.64
C GLU A 76 5.37 4.00 12.86
N PHE A 77 5.17 2.83 12.22
CA PHE A 77 3.89 2.12 12.21
C PHE A 77 2.70 3.05 11.87
N ALA A 78 2.92 3.91 10.87
CA ALA A 78 2.02 5.01 10.51
C ALA A 78 1.12 4.70 9.30
N ILE A 79 1.12 3.44 8.84
CA ILE A 79 0.38 2.99 7.67
C ILE A 79 0.02 1.53 7.87
N TYR A 80 -1.20 1.14 7.48
CA TYR A 80 -1.66 -0.25 7.49
C TYR A 80 -2.66 -0.52 6.36
N SER A 81 -2.83 -1.79 5.99
CA SER A 81 -3.88 -2.22 5.09
C SER A 81 -4.86 -3.15 5.79
N VAL A 82 -6.13 -3.02 5.42
CA VAL A 82 -7.19 -3.96 5.80
C VAL A 82 -7.72 -4.62 4.54
N GLU A 83 -8.15 -5.87 4.65
CA GLU A 83 -8.81 -6.55 3.55
C GLU A 83 -10.08 -5.77 3.14
N ALA A 84 -10.23 -5.52 1.85
CA ALA A 84 -11.42 -4.88 1.32
C ALA A 84 -12.60 -5.88 1.39
N PRO A 85 -13.81 -5.44 1.73
CA PRO A 85 -14.98 -6.30 1.68
C PRO A 85 -15.13 -6.91 0.28
N SER A 86 -15.44 -8.21 0.23
CA SER A 86 -15.61 -8.99 -1.01
C SER A 86 -16.88 -8.64 -1.81
N ASP A 87 -17.65 -7.64 -1.38
CA ASP A 87 -18.98 -7.35 -1.91
C ASP A 87 -19.08 -5.90 -2.44
N ILE A 88 -18.89 -5.75 -3.74
CA ILE A 88 -19.71 -4.99 -4.72
C ILE A 88 -19.43 -5.57 -6.11
#